data_AF-A0A942FIS6-F1
#
_entry.id   AF-A0A942FIS6-F1
#
_cell.length_a   1.000
_cell.length_b   1.000
_cell.length_c   1.000
_cell.angle_alpha   90.00
_cell.angle_beta   90.00
_cell.angle_gamma   90.00
#
_symmetry.space_group_name_H-M   'P 1'
#
loop_
_entity.id
_entity.type
_entity.pdbx_description
1 polymer ?
#
loop_
_entity_poly.entity_id
_entity_poly.type
_entity_poly.pdbx_seq_one_letter_code
_entity_poly.pdbx_strand_id
1 'polypeptide(L)'
;MSDRAFLDTNIFIYAIDSSPPQGFKRDKARGLIREHIEMESGVISIQVLQEFFVGSTSKIPSPLSSEEAFEFIKIPVEYRPALLGG
;
A
#
# COMPACT_ATOMS: atom_id res chain seq x y z
N MET A 1 5.21 -23.19 5.76
CA MET A 1 4.54 -21.92 6.09
C MET A 1 5.21 -20.87 5.24
N SER A 2 4.48 -20.21 4.35
CA SER A 2 5.00 -19.03 3.67
C SER A 2 5.10 -17.91 4.70
N ASP A 3 6.31 -17.42 4.96
CA ASP A 3 6.51 -16.29 5.87
C ASP A 3 5.78 -15.07 5.31
N ARG A 4 4.78 -14.59 6.05
CA ARG A 4 4.02 -13.39 5.67
C ARG A 4 4.80 -12.15 6.06
N ALA A 5 4.77 -11.13 5.22
CA ALA A 5 5.39 -9.84 5.48
C ALA A 5 4.33 -8.80 5.78
N PHE A 6 4.47 -8.10 6.91
CA PHE A 6 3.65 -6.93 7.20
C PHE A 6 4.19 -5.72 6.43
N LEU A 7 3.36 -5.11 5.59
CA LEU A 7 3.72 -3.94 4.80
C LEU A 7 3.25 -2.67 5.51
N ASP A 8 4.22 -1.87 5.95
CA ASP A 8 3.99 -0.59 6.61
C ASP A 8 3.62 0.53 5.62
N THR A 9 2.98 1.59 6.11
CA THR A 9 2.60 2.76 5.32
C THR A 9 3.77 3.38 4.55
N ASN A 10 4.97 3.39 5.12
CA ASN A 10 6.14 3.96 4.46
C ASN A 10 6.45 3.32 3.10
N ILE A 11 6.20 2.02 2.94
CA ILE A 11 6.39 1.32 1.67
C ILE A 11 5.46 1.90 0.61
N PHE A 12 4.19 2.12 0.94
CA PHE A 12 3.21 2.69 0.01
C PHE A 12 3.50 4.16 -0.29
N ILE A 13 3.91 4.95 0.70
CA ILE A 13 4.29 6.37 0.50
C ILE A 13 5.50 6.47 -0.43
N TYR A 14 6.54 5.68 -0.22
CA TYR A 14 7.70 5.69 -1.12
C TYR A 14 7.36 5.23 -2.53
N ALA A 15 6.41 4.31 -2.70
CA ALA A 15 6.01 3.83 -4.03
C ALA A 15 5.34 4.91 -4.91
N ILE A 16 4.70 5.92 -4.29
CA ILE A 16 4.01 7.03 -4.98
C ILE A 16 4.78 8.34 -4.97
N ASP A 17 5.74 8.53 -4.06
CA ASP A 17 6.52 9.76 -3.96
C ASP A 17 7.37 9.97 -5.23
N SER A 18 6.98 10.97 -6.03
CA SER A 18 7.61 11.29 -7.31
C SER A 18 8.92 12.08 -7.15
N SER A 19 9.28 12.51 -5.93
CA SER A 19 10.42 13.41 -5.71
C SER A 19 11.76 12.77 -6.12
N PRO A 20 12.65 13.54 -6.79
CA PRO A 20 13.93 13.00 -7.27
C PRO A 20 14.81 12.33 -6.20
N PRO A 21 14.92 12.84 -4.96
CA PRO A 21 15.74 12.22 -3.91
C PRO A 21 15.27 10.81 -3.50
N GLN A 22 14.00 10.49 -3.79
CA GLN A 22 13.34 9.27 -3.32
C GLN A 22 13.34 8.15 -4.36
N GLY A 23 13.92 8.37 -5.56
CA GLY A 23 13.90 7.40 -6.66
C GLY A 23 14.32 5.98 -6.27
N PHE A 24 15.44 5.83 -5.56
CA PHE A 24 15.91 4.51 -5.10
C PHE A 24 14.93 3.84 -4.12
N LYS A 25 14.39 4.60 -3.17
CA LYS A 25 13.41 4.08 -2.20
C LYS A 25 12.10 3.71 -2.89
N ARG A 26 11.68 4.50 -3.88
CA ARG A 26 10.50 4.24 -4.70
C ARG A 26 10.63 2.95 -5.48
N ASP A 27 11.74 2.75 -6.18
CA ASP A 27 11.95 1.54 -6.97
C ASP A 27 12.00 0.30 -6.09
N LYS A 28 12.68 0.39 -4.93
CA LYS A 28 12.70 -0.68 -3.92
C LYS A 28 11.31 -0.97 -3.35
N ALA A 29 10.55 0.06 -2.98
CA ALA A 29 9.20 -0.09 -2.46
C ALA A 29 8.25 -0.76 -3.47
N ARG A 30 8.30 -0.33 -4.75
CA ARG A 30 7.54 -0.96 -5.83
C ARG A 30 7.93 -2.42 -6.05
N GLY A 31 9.22 -2.74 -5.92
CA GLY A 31 9.73 -4.11 -5.95
C GLY A 31 9.12 -4.99 -4.85
N LEU A 32 9.18 -4.53 -3.59
CA LEU A 32 8.62 -5.25 -2.44
C LEU A 32 7.10 -5.43 -2.55
N ILE A 33 6.37 -4.40 -2.99
CA ILE A 33 4.92 -4.50 -3.21
C ILE A 33 4.63 -5.58 -4.26
N ARG A 34 5.34 -5.55 -5.40
CA ARG A 34 5.14 -6.55 -6.46
C ARG A 34 5.43 -7.96 -5.97
N GLU A 35 6.57 -8.16 -5.31
CA GLU A 35 6.99 -9.45 -4.75
C GLU A 35 5.91 -10.04 -3.83
N HIS A 36 5.40 -9.24 -2.89
CA HIS A 36 4.42 -9.71 -1.91
C HIS A 36 3.01 -9.86 -2.47
N ILE A 37 2.67 -9.18 -3.57
CA ILE A 37 1.46 -9.45 -4.35
C ILE A 37 1.59 -10.79 -5.07
N GLU A 38 2.69 -11.00 -5.81
CA GLU A 38 2.93 -12.22 -6.59
C GLU A 38 2.97 -13.48 -5.71
N MET A 39 3.51 -13.35 -4.49
CA MET A 39 3.61 -14.44 -3.52
C MET A 39 2.40 -14.58 -2.59
N GLU A 40 1.38 -13.72 -2.72
CA GLU A 40 0.24 -13.65 -1.79
C GLU A 40 0.64 -13.63 -0.31
N SER A 41 1.77 -12.97 0.00
CA SER A 41 2.41 -13.00 1.32
C SER A 41 2.37 -11.66 2.06
N GLY A 42 1.92 -10.59 1.38
CA GLY A 42 1.75 -9.27 1.96
C GLY A 42 0.55 -9.18 2.88
N VAL A 43 0.74 -8.59 4.06
CA VAL A 43 -0.32 -8.31 5.04
C VAL A 43 -0.30 -6.81 5.34
N ILE A 44 -1.48 -6.19 5.31
CA ILE A 44 -1.68 -4.79 5.72
C ILE A 44 -2.81 -4.72 6.75
N SER A 45 -2.86 -3.63 7.52
CA SER A 45 -3.95 -3.34 8.45
C SER A 45 -4.76 -2.14 7.99
N ILE A 46 -5.95 -1.96 8.58
CA ILE A 46 -6.75 -0.75 8.38
C ILE A 46 -6.00 0.50 8.82
N GLN A 47 -5.19 0.42 9.88
CA GLN A 47 -4.36 1.53 10.33
C GLN A 47 -3.37 1.96 9.24
N VAL A 48 -2.72 1.00 8.56
CA VAL A 48 -1.80 1.29 7.45
C VAL A 48 -2.51 2.04 6.32
N LEU A 49 -3.76 1.67 6.00
CA LEU A 49 -4.58 2.35 4.99
C LEU A 49 -4.95 3.78 5.41
N GLN A 50 -5.31 3.99 6.68
CA GLN A 50 -5.63 5.33 7.21
C GLN A 50 -4.40 6.24 7.19
N GLU A 51 -3.26 5.73 7.65
CA GLU A 51 -1.99 6.46 7.63
C GLU A 51 -1.53 6.76 6.21
N PHE A 52 -1.73 5.82 5.28
CA PHE A 52 -1.47 6.04 3.86
C PHE A 52 -2.33 7.17 3.32
N PHE A 53 -3.64 7.15 3.54
CA PHE A 53 -4.55 8.20 3.07
C PHE A 53 -4.11 9.59 3.53
N VAL A 54 -3.83 9.75 4.83
CA VAL A 54 -3.37 11.03 5.38
C VAL A 54 -1.99 11.40 4.83
N GLY A 55 -1.07 10.44 4.74
CA GLY A 55 0.28 10.66 4.25
C GLY A 55 0.32 11.09 2.78
N SER A 56 -0.42 10.40 1.92
CA SER A 56 -0.45 10.63 0.47
C SER A 56 -1.14 11.94 0.10
N THR A 57 -2.11 12.41 0.89
CA THR A 57 -2.90 13.62 0.60
C THR A 57 -2.37 14.89 1.26
N SER A 58 -1.41 14.80 2.20
CA SER A 58 -0.95 15.99 2.94
C SER A 58 0.54 16.06 3.26
N LYS A 59 1.28 14.94 3.22
CA LYS A 59 2.64 14.88 3.78
C LYS A 59 3.76 14.71 2.73
N ILE A 60 3.43 14.52 1.47
CA ILE A 60 4.41 14.34 0.38
C ILE A 60 4.54 15.61 -0.48
N PRO A 61 5.68 15.83 -1.18
CA PRO A 61 5.92 17.05 -1.95
C PRO A 61 4.91 17.33 -3.06
N SER A 62 4.31 16.28 -3.62
CA SER A 62 3.20 16.36 -4.58
C SER A 62 2.05 15.51 -4.06
N PRO A 63 1.18 16.04 -3.18
CA PRO A 63 0.08 15.28 -2.61
C PRO A 63 -0.88 14.78 -3.68
N LEU A 64 -1.38 13.57 -3.49
CA LEU A 64 -2.50 13.03 -4.26
C LEU A 64 -3.79 13.77 -3.88
N SER A 65 -4.74 13.83 -4.81
CA SER A 65 -6.12 14.14 -4.46
C SER A 65 -6.70 13.03 -3.58
N SER A 66 -7.79 13.35 -2.87
CA SER A 66 -8.53 12.35 -2.10
C SER A 66 -9.01 11.22 -3.00
N GLU A 67 -9.47 11.53 -4.21
CA GLU A 67 -9.93 10.57 -5.20
C GLU A 67 -8.80 9.64 -5.63
N GLU A 68 -7.63 10.18 -5.96
CA GLU A 68 -6.44 9.40 -6.31
C GLU A 68 -6.03 8.47 -5.15
N ALA A 69 -5.98 8.99 -3.92
CA ALA A 69 -5.67 8.19 -2.74
C ALA A 69 -6.69 7.06 -2.50
N PHE A 70 -7.98 7.32 -2.76
CA PHE A 70 -9.01 6.29 -2.67
C PHE A 70 -8.84 5.19 -3.73
N GLU A 71 -8.43 5.51 -4.95
CA GLU A 71 -8.14 4.48 -5.97
C GLU A 71 -7.06 3.49 -5.52
N PHE A 72 -6.05 3.94 -4.76
CA PHE A 72 -5.02 3.07 -4.19
C PHE A 72 -5.56 2.17 -3.06
N ILE A 73 -6.56 2.63 -2.31
CA ILE A 73 -7.13 1.91 -1.15
C ILE A 73 -8.21 0.92 -1.58
N LYS A 74 -8.83 1.11 -2.75
CA LYS A 74 -9.92 0.25 -3.22
C LYS A 74 -9.50 -1.22 -3.24
N ILE A 75 -9.96 -1.95 -2.24
CA ILE A 75 -9.93 -3.40 -2.22
C ILE A 75 -11.06 -3.86 -3.15
N PRO A 76 -10.79 -4.70 -4.16
CA PRO A 76 -11.85 -5.33 -4.93
C PRO A 76 -12.78 -6.05 -3.97
N VAL A 77 -14.07 -5.71 -4.00
CA VAL A 77 -15.12 -6.29 -3.13
C VAL A 77 -15.27 -7.81 -3.36
N GLU A 78 -14.59 -8.36 -4.36
CA GLU A 78 -14.52 -9.79 -4.66
C GLU A 78 -13.66 -10.61 -3.69
N TYR A 79 -12.88 -10.00 -2.79
CA TYR A 79 -12.21 -10.75 -1.73
C TYR A 79 -13.20 -11.07 -0.59
N ARG A 80 -14.08 -12.07 -0.82
CA ARG A 80 -14.86 -12.74 0.22
C ARG A 80 -14.06 -13.94 0.74
N PRO A 81 -13.31 -13.84 1.86
CA PRO A 81 -12.96 -15.04 2.58
C PRO A 81 -14.27 -15.63 3.12
N ALA A 82 -14.47 -16.93 2.91
CA ALA A 82 -15.58 -17.69 3.45
C ALA A 82 -15.65 -17.55 4.98
N LEU A 83 -16.40 -16.57 5.47
CA LEU A 83 -16.68 -16.34 6.89
C LEU A 83 -18.17 -16.04 7.13
N LEU A 84 -19.04 -16.75 6.41
CA LEU A 84 -20.45 -16.95 6.78
C LEU A 84 -20.82 -18.42 6.54
N GLY A 85 -20.04 -19.32 7.12
CA GLY A 85 -20.30 -20.74 7.17
C GLY A 85 -20.01 -21.24 8.58
N GLY A 86 -21.02 -21.18 9.43
CA GLY A 86 -20.99 -21.56 10.85
C GLY A 86 -22.24 -21.07 11.54
#